data_AF-A0A7G9YG08-F1
#
_entry.id   AF-A0A7G9YG08-F1
#
_cell.length_a   1.000
_cell.length_b   1.000
_cell.length_c   1.000
_cell.angle_alpha   90.00
_cell.angle_beta   90.00
_cell.angle_gamma   90.00
#
_symmetry.space_group_name_H-M   'P 1'
#
loop_
_entity.id
_entity.type
_entity.pdbx_description
1 polymer ?
#
loop_
_entity_poly.entity_id
_entity_poly.type
_entity_poly.pdbx_seq_one_letter_code
_entity_poly.pdbx_strand_id
1 'polypeptide(L)'
;MPQPVLRVYIPKPNGDKRPLGIPAIEDKIVQMAIKKILEAIFEQDFIDTSYGFRPNRGCHDALIELDSIIMNAPVNFVVDMDISKFFDTVEHKRLMECLRQRIVDSTLLQLIGRFLKSGIIERSLL
;
A
#
# COMPACT_ATOMS: atom_id res chain seq x y z
N MET A 1 -4.74 21.36 -3.02
CA MET A 1 -4.98 20.20 -3.91
C MET A 1 -3.71 19.38 -3.95
N PRO A 2 -3.78 18.04 -3.98
CA PRO A 2 -2.59 17.20 -4.08
C PRO A 2 -1.72 17.63 -5.26
N GLN A 3 -0.43 17.79 -5.03
CA GLN A 3 0.51 18.10 -6.09
C GLN A 3 0.84 16.82 -6.88
N PRO A 4 1.18 16.94 -8.17
CA PRO A 4 1.65 15.79 -8.92
C PRO A 4 2.91 15.18 -8.30
N VAL A 5 3.00 13.85 -8.36
CA VAL A 5 4.08 13.08 -7.76
C VAL A 5 5.30 13.12 -8.67
N LEU A 6 6.49 13.42 -8.13
CA LEU A 6 7.74 13.41 -8.90
C LEU A 6 8.18 11.97 -9.17
N ARG A 7 8.36 11.61 -10.44
CA ARG A 7 8.92 10.31 -10.83
C ARG A 7 10.45 10.34 -10.76
N VAL A 8 11.01 9.42 -9.98
CA VAL A 8 12.45 9.18 -9.90
C VAL A 8 12.73 7.71 -10.18
N TYR A 9 13.75 7.42 -10.98
CA TYR A 9 14.12 6.04 -11.31
C TYR A 9 15.33 5.61 -10.48
N ILE A 10 15.19 4.51 -9.73
CA ILE A 10 16.24 3.90 -8.92
C ILE A 10 16.75 2.65 -9.65
N PRO A 11 18.07 2.49 -9.87
CA PRO A 11 18.62 1.30 -10.50
C PRO A 11 18.43 0.07 -9.62
N LYS A 12 18.07 -1.06 -10.23
CA LYS A 12 18.12 -2.38 -9.60
C LYS A 12 19.43 -3.10 -9.94
N PRO A 13 19.86 -4.09 -9.16
CA PRO A 13 21.05 -4.91 -9.46
C PRO A 13 20.99 -5.62 -10.82
N ASN A 14 19.78 -5.91 -11.32
CA ASN A 14 19.55 -6.61 -12.58
C ASN A 14 19.50 -5.70 -13.83
N GLY A 15 19.76 -4.39 -13.68
CA GLY A 15 19.75 -3.41 -14.78
C GLY A 15 18.39 -2.73 -15.03
N ASP A 16 17.29 -3.27 -14.49
CA ASP A 16 15.98 -2.61 -14.55
C ASP A 16 15.95 -1.36 -13.66
N LYS A 17 15.05 -0.42 -13.99
CA LYS A 17 14.80 0.75 -13.15
C LYS A 17 13.50 0.58 -12.37
N ARG A 18 13.54 0.73 -11.05
CA ARG A 18 12.35 0.84 -10.22
C ARG A 18 11.88 2.30 -10.22
N PRO A 19 10.70 2.60 -10.75
CA PRO A 19 10.16 3.92 -10.60
C PRO A 19 9.70 4.16 -9.16
N LEU A 20 10.01 5.34 -8.62
CA LEU A 20 9.56 5.83 -7.33
C LEU A 20 8.76 7.10 -7.55
N GLY A 21 7.60 7.19 -6.89
CA GLY A 21 6.84 8.43 -6.79
C GLY A 21 7.22 9.16 -5.51
N ILE A 22 7.74 10.38 -5.62
CA ILE A 22 8.07 11.24 -4.48
C ILE A 22 7.03 12.36 -4.40
N PRO A 23 6.06 12.29 -3.45
CA PRO A 23 5.11 13.37 -3.25
C PRO A 23 5.77 14.59 -2.59
N ALA A 24 5.12 15.75 -2.70
CA ALA A 24 5.49 16.97 -1.99
C ALA A 24 5.48 16.75 -0.46
N ILE A 25 6.23 17.55 0.30
CA ILE A 25 6.36 17.38 1.75
C ILE A 25 5.01 17.60 2.43
N GLU A 26 4.27 18.62 2.00
CA GLU A 26 2.93 18.95 2.47
C GLU A 26 1.96 17.78 2.24
N ASP A 27 2.05 17.17 1.05
CA ASP A 27 1.25 15.99 0.72
C ASP A 27 1.61 14.78 1.58
N LYS A 28 2.90 14.57 1.91
CA LYS A 28 3.31 13.50 2.84
C LYS A 28 2.71 13.70 4.22
N ILE A 29 2.63 14.94 4.71
CA ILE A 29 2.04 15.24 6.02
C ILE A 29 0.55 14.89 6.01
N VAL A 30 -0.18 15.29 4.95
CA VAL A 30 -1.61 14.97 4.81
C VAL A 30 -1.82 13.46 4.64
N GLN A 31 -1.03 12.79 3.81
CA GLN A 31 -1.09 11.34 3.63
C GLN A 31 -0.79 10.59 4.94
N MET A 32 0.14 11.08 5.75
CA MET A 32 0.42 10.51 7.07
C MET A 32 -0.77 10.66 8.03
N ALA A 33 -1.46 11.80 8.02
CA ALA A 33 -2.67 12.00 8.82
C ALA A 33 -3.80 11.07 8.35
N ILE A 34 -4.03 10.95 7.04
CA ILE A 34 -4.99 10.01 6.46
C ILE A 34 -4.63 8.58 6.87
N LYS A 35 -3.36 8.19 6.75
CA LYS A 35 -2.87 6.86 7.13
C LYS A 35 -3.25 6.51 8.56
N LYS A 36 -3.00 7.40 9.52
CA LYS A 36 -3.34 7.17 10.94
C LYS A 36 -4.83 6.95 11.15
N ILE A 37 -5.68 7.69 10.43
CA ILE A 37 -7.14 7.52 10.49
C ILE A 37 -7.52 6.14 9.93
N LEU A 38 -6.96 5.76 8.77
CA LEU A 38 -7.24 4.48 8.15
C LEU A 38 -6.75 3.30 9.00
N GLU A 39 -5.55 3.40 9.59
CA GLU A 39 -5.04 2.39 10.53
C GLU A 39 -6.00 2.20 11.70
N ALA A 40 -6.48 3.30 12.32
CA ALA A 40 -7.42 3.20 13.43
C ALA A 40 -8.76 2.53 13.05
N ILE A 41 -9.21 2.67 11.81
CA ILE A 41 -10.47 2.08 11.32
C ILE A 41 -10.30 0.62 10.93
N PHE A 42 -9.27 0.30 10.14
CA PHE A 42 -9.13 -1.00 9.48
C PHE A 42 -8.29 -2.01 10.25
N GLU A 43 -7.45 -1.59 11.20
CA GLU A 43 -6.66 -2.52 12.01
C GLU A 43 -7.54 -3.47 12.84
N GLN A 44 -8.76 -3.04 13.18
CA GLN A 44 -9.76 -3.87 13.86
C GLN A 44 -10.34 -4.99 12.98
N ASP A 45 -10.30 -4.83 11.65
CA ASP A 45 -10.91 -5.74 10.70
C ASP A 45 -9.89 -6.63 9.97
N PHE A 46 -8.59 -6.29 10.02
CA PHE A 46 -7.56 -7.06 9.35
C PHE A 46 -7.37 -8.43 10.00
N ILE A 47 -7.36 -9.48 9.15
CA ILE A 47 -7.10 -10.86 9.57
C ILE A 47 -5.72 -11.00 10.23
N ASP A 48 -5.61 -11.91 11.18
CA ASP A 48 -4.38 -12.11 11.95
C ASP A 48 -3.20 -12.63 11.11
N THR A 49 -3.46 -13.29 10.00
CA THR A 49 -2.45 -13.79 9.07
C THR A 49 -1.97 -12.73 8.07
N SER A 50 -2.40 -11.48 8.23
CA SER A 50 -1.89 -10.33 7.46
C SER A 50 -0.81 -9.61 8.26
N TYR A 51 0.41 -9.52 7.72
CA TYR A 51 1.56 -8.95 8.43
C TYR A 51 2.15 -7.70 7.75
N GLY A 52 1.90 -7.52 6.45
CA GLY A 52 2.50 -6.44 5.67
C GLY A 52 1.91 -5.07 6.01
N PHE A 53 2.78 -4.07 6.18
CA PHE A 53 2.42 -2.65 6.36
C PHE A 53 1.48 -2.35 7.54
N ARG A 54 1.47 -3.21 8.56
CA ARG A 54 0.65 -3.04 9.78
C ARG A 54 1.48 -2.55 10.96
N PRO A 55 0.90 -1.76 11.88
CA PRO A 55 1.57 -1.39 13.11
C PRO A 55 1.84 -2.63 13.98
N ASN A 56 3.02 -2.70 14.58
CA ASN A 56 3.44 -3.78 15.50
C ASN A 56 3.43 -5.20 14.90
N ARG A 57 3.42 -5.34 13.56
CA ARG A 57 3.58 -6.62 12.85
C ARG A 57 4.64 -6.47 11.76
N GLY A 58 5.41 -7.53 11.51
CA GLY A 58 6.49 -7.51 10.54
C GLY A 58 6.77 -8.86 9.88
N CYS A 59 7.80 -8.88 9.02
CA CYS A 59 8.16 -10.08 8.25
C CYS A 59 8.57 -11.25 9.16
N HIS A 60 9.18 -10.97 10.32
CA HIS A 60 9.59 -12.02 11.25
C HIS A 60 8.38 -12.73 11.88
N ASP A 61 7.30 -12.01 12.19
CA ASP A 61 6.08 -12.61 12.72
C ASP A 61 5.45 -13.57 11.69
N ALA A 62 5.44 -13.18 10.42
CA ALA A 62 4.97 -14.03 9.33
C ALA A 62 5.81 -15.31 9.18
N LEU A 63 7.13 -15.21 9.32
CA LEU A 63 8.04 -16.36 9.24
C LEU A 63 7.87 -17.31 10.43
N ILE A 64 7.68 -16.77 11.64
CA ILE A 64 7.44 -17.58 12.85
C ILE A 64 6.13 -18.35 12.73
N GLU A 65 5.06 -17.71 12.25
CA GLU A 65 3.78 -18.38 12.03
C GLU A 65 3.90 -19.49 10.98
N LEU A 66 4.56 -19.19 9.85
CA LEU A 66 4.79 -20.16 8.79
C LEU A 66 5.60 -21.37 9.27
N ASP A 67 6.68 -21.14 10.01
CA ASP A 67 7.51 -22.20 10.60
C ASP A 67 6.68 -23.07 11.56
N SER A 68 5.90 -22.44 12.45
CA SER A 68 5.01 -23.15 13.37
C SER A 68 4.00 -24.05 12.64
N ILE A 69 3.37 -23.55 11.56
CA ILE A 69 2.40 -24.32 10.77
C ILE A 69 3.08 -25.51 10.10
N ILE A 70 4.23 -25.31 9.44
CA ILE A 70 4.92 -26.36 8.70
C ILE A 70 5.47 -27.44 9.65
N MET A 71 5.99 -27.04 10.81
CA MET A 71 6.61 -27.98 11.76
C MET A 71 5.58 -28.81 12.53
N ASN A 72 4.37 -28.29 12.74
CA ASN A 72 3.35 -28.93 13.58
C ASN A 72 2.19 -29.57 12.82
N ALA A 73 2.07 -29.35 11.51
CA ALA A 73 1.02 -29.94 10.67
C ALA A 73 1.60 -30.66 9.44
N PRO A 74 0.92 -31.69 8.89
CA PRO A 74 1.35 -32.37 7.68
C PRO A 74 1.15 -31.49 6.44
N VAL A 75 2.05 -30.54 6.22
CA VAL A 75 2.08 -29.66 5.04
C VAL A 75 2.99 -30.25 3.97
N ASN A 76 2.41 -30.65 2.84
CA ASN A 76 3.17 -31.26 1.73
C ASN A 76 3.54 -30.26 0.63
N PHE A 77 2.80 -29.14 0.53
CA PHE A 77 2.97 -28.16 -0.54
C PHE A 77 2.79 -26.75 -0.01
N VAL A 78 3.59 -25.82 -0.52
CA VAL A 78 3.46 -24.38 -0.31
C VAL A 78 3.23 -23.74 -1.67
N VAL A 79 2.20 -22.90 -1.78
CA VAL A 79 1.88 -22.15 -3.00
C VAL A 79 2.36 -20.72 -2.81
N ASP A 80 3.42 -20.36 -3.53
CA ASP A 80 3.92 -18.99 -3.57
C ASP A 80 3.13 -18.17 -4.60
N MET A 81 2.63 -17.01 -4.19
CA MET A 81 1.77 -16.16 -5.01
C MET A 81 2.21 -14.69 -4.88
N ASP A 82 2.46 -14.06 -6.02
CA ASP A 82 2.78 -12.62 -6.12
C ASP A 82 1.88 -11.93 -7.14
N ILE A 83 1.55 -10.66 -6.88
CA ILE A 83 0.74 -9.83 -7.79
C ILE A 83 1.65 -8.87 -8.55
N SER A 84 1.81 -9.14 -9.85
CA SER A 84 2.61 -8.29 -10.72
C SER A 84 2.09 -6.85 -10.76
N LYS A 85 2.99 -5.89 -10.51
CA LYS A 85 2.72 -4.45 -10.58
C LYS A 85 1.49 -4.01 -9.77
N PHE A 86 1.25 -4.62 -8.60
CA PHE A 86 0.06 -4.36 -7.77
C PHE A 86 -0.32 -2.87 -7.69
N PHE A 87 0.59 -2.00 -7.26
CA PHE A 87 0.29 -0.57 -7.11
C PHE A 87 0.00 0.18 -8.42
N ASP A 88 0.49 -0.31 -9.56
CA ASP A 88 0.19 0.29 -10.87
C ASP A 88 -1.14 -0.23 -11.46
N THR A 89 -1.63 -1.39 -11.00
CA THR A 89 -2.80 -2.08 -11.56
C THR A 89 -4.03 -2.07 -10.67
N VAL A 90 -3.95 -1.55 -9.44
CA VAL A 90 -5.09 -1.43 -8.53
C VAL A 90 -6.21 -0.58 -9.14
N GLU A 91 -7.39 -1.17 -9.29
CA GLU A 91 -8.56 -0.47 -9.81
C GLU A 91 -9.11 0.54 -8.77
N HIS A 92 -8.91 1.83 -9.03
CA HIS A 92 -9.32 2.90 -8.10
C HIS A 92 -10.81 2.88 -7.77
N LYS A 93 -11.68 2.44 -8.69
CA LYS A 93 -13.12 2.35 -8.44
C LYS A 93 -13.42 1.33 -7.34
N ARG A 94 -12.90 0.11 -7.48
CA ARG A 94 -13.04 -0.96 -6.48
C ARG A 94 -12.41 -0.59 -5.14
N LEU A 95 -11.21 0.01 -5.16
CA LEU A 95 -10.58 0.50 -3.93
C LEU A 95 -11.48 1.49 -3.18
N MET A 96 -12.06 2.46 -3.89
CA MET A 96 -12.98 3.42 -3.30
C MET A 96 -14.30 2.79 -2.83
N GLU A 97 -14.78 1.73 -3.48
CA GLU A 97 -15.94 0.95 -3.01
C GLU A 97 -15.64 0.24 -1.68
N CYS A 98 -14.46 -0.37 -1.52
CA CYS A 98 -14.05 -0.98 -0.26
C CYS A 98 -13.97 0.07 0.87
N LEU A 99 -13.37 1.24 0.62
CA LEU A 99 -13.27 2.29 1.64
C LEU A 99 -14.65 2.79 2.12
N ARG A 100 -15.63 2.88 1.23
CA ARG A 100 -17.00 3.30 1.55
C ARG A 100 -17.74 2.33 2.49
N GLN A 101 -17.29 1.08 2.62
CA GLN A 101 -17.91 0.13 3.54
C GLN A 101 -17.69 0.52 5.01
N ARG A 102 -16.62 1.26 5.31
CA ARG A 102 -16.24 1.65 6.68
C ARG A 102 -16.21 3.17 6.89
N ILE A 103 -16.10 3.96 5.82
CA ILE A 103 -15.98 5.41 5.89
C ILE A 103 -17.23 6.06 5.28
N VAL A 104 -17.99 6.79 6.09
CA VAL A 104 -19.16 7.57 5.66
C VAL A 104 -18.78 8.99 5.24
N ASP A 105 -17.68 9.53 5.77
CA ASP A 105 -17.23 10.90 5.48
C ASP A 105 -16.85 11.08 4.01
N SER A 106 -17.72 11.79 3.29
CA SER A 106 -17.56 12.08 1.87
C SER A 106 -16.38 13.01 1.59
N THR A 107 -16.00 13.88 2.53
CA THR A 107 -14.87 14.80 2.37
C THR A 107 -13.54 14.04 2.41
N LEU A 108 -13.39 13.13 3.36
CA LEU A 108 -12.22 12.25 3.45
C LEU A 108 -12.10 11.37 2.20
N LEU A 109 -13.21 10.75 1.76
CA LEU A 109 -13.23 9.93 0.54
C LEU A 109 -12.89 10.74 -0.72
N GLN A 110 -13.39 11.98 -0.83
CA GLN A 110 -13.02 12.87 -1.93
C GLN A 110 -11.53 13.22 -1.90
N LEU A 111 -10.96 13.47 -0.71
CA LEU A 111 -9.54 13.76 -0.55
C LEU A 111 -8.67 12.56 -0.97
N ILE A 112 -9.00 11.35 -0.51
CA ILE A 112 -8.32 10.11 -0.93
C ILE A 112 -8.43 9.94 -2.45
N GLY A 113 -9.64 10.12 -3.01
CA GLY A 113 -9.86 10.04 -4.45
C GLY A 113 -9.04 11.06 -5.26
N ARG A 114 -8.76 12.25 -4.70
CA ARG A 114 -7.88 13.24 -5.33
C ARG A 114 -6.41 12.81 -5.29
N PHE A 115 -5.94 12.20 -4.20
CA PHE A 115 -4.59 11.63 -4.14
C PHE A 115 -4.41 10.46 -5.11
N LEU A 116 -5.40 9.57 -5.23
CA LEU A 116 -5.34 8.47 -6.20
C LEU A 116 -5.28 8.96 -7.66
N LYS A 117 -5.84 10.14 -7.94
CA LYS A 117 -5.85 10.76 -9.28
C LYS A 117 -4.71 11.75 -9.50
N SER A 118 -3.88 12.03 -8.49
CA SER A 118 -2.79 13.00 -8.66
C SER A 118 -1.83 12.50 -9.73
N GLY A 119 -1.60 13.31 -10.76
CA GLY A 119 -0.75 12.96 -11.88
C GLY A 119 0.72 12.75 -11.48
N ILE A 120 1.54 12.31 -12.43
CA ILE A 120 2.98 12.14 -12.27
C ILE A 120 3.67 13.23 -13.09
N ILE A 121 4.69 13.87 -12.51
CA ILE A 121 5.63 14.72 -13.25
C ILE A 121 6.93 13.95 -13.44
N GLU A 122 7.38 13.83 -14.69
CA GLU A 122 8.69 13.29 -15.01
C GLU A 122 9.73 14.42 -15.08
N ARG A 123 10.92 14.16 -14.53
CA ARG A 123 12.03 15.14 -14.45
C ARG A 123 12.69 15.45 -15.82
N SER A 124 12.19 14.90 -16.93
CA SER A 124 12.70 15.09 -18.28
C SER A 124 12.21 16.37 -18.97
N LEU A 125 11.43 17.21 -18.29
CA LEU A 125 10.81 18.44 -18.84
C LEU A 125 11.23 19.73 -18.12
N LEU A 126 12.44 19.78 -17.56
CA LEU A 126 13.15 21.00 -17.17
C LEU A 126 14.53 21.01 -17.84
#